data_AF-A0AAP7CD10-F1
#
_entry.id   AF-A0AAP7CD10-F1
#
_cell.length_a   1.000
_cell.length_b   1.000
_cell.length_c   1.000
_cell.angle_alpha   90.00
_cell.angle_beta   90.00
_cell.angle_gamma   90.00
#
_symmetry.space_group_name_H-M   'P 1'
#
loop_
_entity.id
_entity.type
_entity.pdbx_description
1 polymer ?
#
loop_
_entity_poly.entity_id
_entity_poly.type
_entity_poly.pdbx_seq_one_letter_code
_entity_poly.pdbx_strand_id
1 'polypeptide(L)'
;MSTFAEDAGISLDDDPTSLFQLLVLCMLQAKPIRATAAVDAARGLFDAGLTSPSALVEAPRSQLIRIFGAAGYACATMFAREAQGVWPELAPVFDKKALQGAAKVGLPEDAQELESHARSEGVALPAFAAHLVKVALGVE
;
A
#
# COMPACT_ATOMS: atom_id res chain seq x y z
N MET A 1 -11.17 -17.39 19.83
CA MET A 1 -10.46 -17.64 18.57
C MET A 1 -11.24 -16.87 17.53
N SER A 2 -10.68 -15.78 17.01
CA SER A 2 -11.33 -15.01 15.96
C SER A 2 -11.05 -15.67 14.60
N THR A 3 -12.02 -15.53 13.70
CA THR A 3 -11.90 -15.88 12.29
C THR A 3 -11.22 -14.74 11.54
N PHE A 4 -10.67 -15.02 10.35
CA PHE A 4 -10.12 -13.95 9.51
C PHE A 4 -11.16 -12.92 9.07
N ALA A 5 -12.46 -13.29 9.03
CA ALA A 5 -13.53 -12.36 8.73
C ALA A 5 -13.72 -11.36 9.88
N GLU A 6 -13.78 -11.84 11.13
CA GLU A 6 -13.84 -10.99 12.32
C GLU A 6 -12.57 -10.13 12.46
N ASP A 7 -11.39 -10.71 12.19
CA ASP A 7 -10.13 -9.99 12.14
C ASP A 7 -10.10 -8.98 10.97
N ALA A 8 -10.95 -9.09 9.95
CA ALA A 8 -11.07 -8.10 8.90
C ALA A 8 -12.16 -7.04 9.19
N GLY A 9 -12.86 -7.14 10.33
CA GLY A 9 -13.99 -6.27 10.68
C GLY A 9 -15.28 -6.59 9.94
N ILE A 10 -15.41 -7.80 9.37
CA ILE A 10 -16.59 -8.25 8.64
C ILE A 10 -17.57 -8.89 9.62
N SER A 11 -18.76 -8.32 9.74
CA SER A 11 -19.94 -9.02 10.29
C SER A 11 -20.53 -9.85 9.16
N LEU A 12 -20.63 -11.18 9.34
CA LEU A 12 -21.18 -12.06 8.31
C LEU A 12 -22.70 -12.17 8.45
N ASP A 13 -23.41 -11.40 7.63
CA ASP A 13 -24.85 -11.46 7.47
C ASP A 13 -25.22 -11.90 6.03
N ASP A 14 -26.45 -12.37 5.82
CA ASP A 14 -26.95 -12.77 4.50
C ASP A 14 -27.38 -11.54 3.69
N ASP A 15 -26.39 -10.67 3.40
CA ASP A 15 -26.56 -9.48 2.60
C ASP A 15 -25.41 -9.29 1.60
N PRO A 16 -25.65 -8.55 0.49
CA PRO A 16 -24.66 -8.39 -0.56
C PRO A 16 -23.34 -7.74 -0.12
N THR A 17 -23.37 -6.87 0.90
CA THR A 17 -22.18 -6.15 1.39
C THR A 17 -21.25 -7.11 2.11
N SER A 18 -21.78 -7.87 3.07
CA SER A 18 -21.04 -8.84 3.86
C SER A 18 -20.41 -9.93 2.98
N LEU A 19 -21.16 -10.42 1.98
CA LEU A 19 -20.66 -11.41 1.02
C LEU A 19 -19.56 -10.83 0.10
N PHE A 20 -19.71 -9.58 -0.34
CA PHE A 20 -18.67 -8.91 -1.13
C PHE A 20 -17.38 -8.71 -0.33
N GLN A 21 -17.49 -8.24 0.91
CA GLN A 21 -16.33 -8.06 1.79
C GLN A 21 -15.61 -9.40 2.03
N LEU A 22 -16.35 -10.49 2.25
CA LEU A 22 -15.79 -11.83 2.38
C LEU A 22 -15.07 -12.28 1.10
N LEU A 23 -15.68 -12.04 -0.07
CA LEU A 23 -15.05 -12.35 -1.36
C LEU A 23 -13.75 -11.58 -1.56
N VAL A 24 -13.71 -10.28 -1.23
CA VAL A 24 -12.49 -9.47 -1.29
C VAL A 24 -11.40 -10.06 -0.41
N LEU A 25 -11.72 -10.42 0.84
CA LEU A 25 -10.77 -11.06 1.75
C LEU A 25 -10.23 -12.38 1.18
N CYS A 26 -11.09 -13.23 0.63
CA CYS A 26 -10.69 -14.48 -0.02
C CYS A 26 -9.75 -14.23 -1.21
N MET A 27 -10.02 -13.20 -2.02
CA MET A 27 -9.19 -12.83 -3.17
C MET A 27 -7.82 -12.32 -2.77
N LEU A 28 -7.72 -11.55 -1.69
CA LEU A 28 -6.44 -11.10 -1.14
C LEU A 28 -5.62 -12.27 -0.57
N GLN A 29 -6.27 -13.23 0.09
CA GLN A 29 -5.62 -14.42 0.66
C GLN A 29 -5.20 -15.46 -0.38
N ALA A 30 -5.75 -15.43 -1.60
CA ALA A 30 -5.39 -16.36 -2.67
C ALA A 30 -3.94 -16.18 -3.17
N LYS A 31 -3.26 -15.09 -2.80
CA LYS A 31 -1.85 -14.86 -3.11
C LYS A 31 -0.94 -15.47 -2.04
N PRO A 32 0.29 -15.93 -2.38
CA PRO A 32 1.24 -16.46 -1.41
C PRO A 32 1.83 -15.32 -0.57
N ILE A 33 1.03 -14.80 0.35
CA ILE A 33 1.36 -13.71 1.26
C ILE A 33 0.98 -14.11 2.69
N ARG A 34 1.43 -13.33 3.68
CA ARG A 34 0.99 -13.53 5.06
C ARG A 34 -0.50 -13.22 5.17
N ALA A 35 -1.26 -14.08 5.83
CA ALA A 35 -2.69 -13.88 6.06
C ALA A 35 -2.99 -12.53 6.74
N THR A 36 -2.13 -12.08 7.65
CA THR A 36 -2.27 -10.77 8.32
C THR A 36 -2.22 -9.60 7.34
N ALA A 37 -1.37 -9.66 6.31
CA ALA A 37 -1.31 -8.60 5.29
C ALA A 37 -2.58 -8.55 4.43
N ALA A 38 -3.22 -9.70 4.17
CA ALA A 38 -4.50 -9.75 3.48
C ALA A 38 -5.63 -9.16 4.34
N VAL A 39 -5.63 -9.48 5.64
CA VAL A 39 -6.58 -8.95 6.63
C VAL A 39 -6.44 -7.43 6.77
N ASP A 40 -5.22 -6.93 6.95
CA ASP A 40 -4.95 -5.49 7.08
C ASP A 40 -5.33 -4.73 5.80
N ALA A 41 -5.10 -5.34 4.62
CA ALA A 41 -5.52 -4.78 3.35
C ALA A 41 -7.04 -4.71 3.22
N ALA A 42 -7.75 -5.77 3.61
CA ALA A 42 -9.22 -5.80 3.60
C ALA A 42 -9.79 -4.73 4.54
N ARG A 43 -9.29 -4.64 5.78
CA ARG A 43 -9.67 -3.57 6.73
C ARG A 43 -9.47 -2.19 6.13
N GLY A 44 -8.29 -1.92 5.57
CA GLY A 44 -8.00 -0.62 4.97
C GLY A 44 -8.93 -0.24 3.81
N LEU A 45 -9.42 -1.21 3.03
CA LEU A 45 -10.45 -0.98 2.01
C LEU A 45 -11.79 -0.62 2.65
N PHE A 46 -12.21 -1.36 3.69
CA PHE A 46 -13.53 -1.17 4.31
C PHE A 46 -13.60 0.10 5.16
N ASP A 47 -12.54 0.44 5.88
CA ASP A 47 -12.39 1.70 6.61
C ASP A 47 -12.44 2.91 5.65
N ALA A 48 -12.03 2.72 4.39
CA ALA A 48 -12.14 3.71 3.33
C ALA A 48 -13.51 3.72 2.62
N GLY A 49 -14.49 2.93 3.08
CA GLY A 49 -15.83 2.82 2.50
C GLY A 49 -15.91 1.99 1.23
N LEU A 50 -14.85 1.25 0.87
CA LEU A 50 -14.79 0.43 -0.34
C LEU A 50 -15.42 -0.96 -0.10
N THR A 51 -16.69 -0.95 0.30
CA THR A 51 -17.45 -2.12 0.77
C THR A 51 -18.43 -2.67 -0.27
N SER A 52 -18.43 -2.13 -1.50
CA SER A 52 -19.25 -2.63 -2.61
C SER A 52 -18.46 -2.66 -3.92
N PRO A 53 -18.90 -3.46 -4.92
CA PRO A 53 -18.23 -3.51 -6.22
C PRO A 53 -18.15 -2.15 -6.91
N SER A 54 -19.22 -1.35 -6.85
CA SER A 54 -19.27 -0.03 -7.47
C SER A 54 -18.32 0.95 -6.77
N ALA A 55 -18.31 0.98 -5.43
CA ALA A 55 -17.39 1.84 -4.68
C ALA A 55 -15.93 1.50 -4.97
N LEU A 56 -15.60 0.21 -5.11
CA LEU A 56 -14.23 -0.23 -5.41
C LEU A 56 -13.80 0.13 -6.83
N VAL A 57 -14.70 0.05 -7.82
CA VAL A 57 -14.41 0.41 -9.23
C VAL A 57 -14.20 1.91 -9.41
N GLU A 58 -14.99 2.73 -8.71
CA GLU A 58 -14.89 4.20 -8.78
C GLU A 58 -13.69 4.76 -7.97
N ALA A 59 -13.06 3.95 -7.13
CA ALA A 59 -11.94 4.38 -6.30
C ALA A 59 -10.71 4.77 -7.14
N PRO A 60 -10.06 5.92 -6.85
CA PRO A 60 -8.79 6.28 -7.47
C PRO A 60 -7.74 5.19 -7.25
N ARG A 61 -7.01 4.82 -8.31
CA ARG A 61 -5.94 3.80 -8.22
C ARG A 61 -4.88 4.16 -7.17
N SER A 62 -4.56 5.43 -7.02
CA SER A 62 -3.63 5.94 -6.00
C SER A 62 -4.09 5.62 -4.57
N GLN A 63 -5.40 5.66 -4.30
CA GLN A 63 -5.97 5.29 -3.01
C GLN A 63 -5.78 3.80 -2.72
N LEU A 64 -6.04 2.94 -3.71
CA LEU A 64 -5.85 1.48 -3.58
C LEU A 64 -4.37 1.14 -3.33
N ILE A 65 -3.46 1.78 -4.08
CA ILE A 65 -2.01 1.62 -3.91
C ILE A 65 -1.59 2.01 -2.49
N ARG A 66 -2.09 3.13 -1.97
CA ARG A 66 -1.79 3.58 -0.60
C ARG A 66 -2.30 2.59 0.45
N ILE A 67 -3.53 2.11 0.32
CA ILE A 67 -4.13 1.12 1.25
C ILE A 67 -3.32 -0.18 1.25
N PHE A 68 -3.04 -0.75 0.08
CA PHE A 68 -2.27 -1.98 -0.03
C PHE A 68 -0.82 -1.82 0.44
N GLY A 69 -0.21 -0.66 0.19
CA GLY A 69 1.10 -0.30 0.71
C GLY A 69 1.16 -0.28 2.23
N ALA A 70 0.18 0.38 2.87
CA ALA A 70 0.09 0.46 4.33
C ALA A 70 -0.09 -0.93 4.98
N ALA A 71 -0.84 -1.82 4.33
CA ALA A 71 -1.07 -3.20 4.77
C ALA A 71 0.12 -4.15 4.52
N GLY A 72 1.20 -3.70 3.89
CA GLY A 72 2.31 -4.58 3.51
C GLY A 72 1.95 -5.58 2.41
N TYR A 73 0.86 -5.33 1.67
CA TYR A 73 0.47 -6.04 0.45
C TYR A 73 1.34 -5.53 -0.73
N ALA A 74 2.67 -5.66 -0.55
CA ALA A 74 3.67 -4.75 -1.11
C ALA A 74 4.02 -4.95 -2.59
N CYS A 75 3.55 -6.01 -3.26
CA CYS A 75 3.88 -6.22 -4.67
C CYS A 75 3.43 -5.05 -5.56
N ALA A 76 2.32 -4.40 -5.22
CA ALA A 76 1.83 -3.22 -5.95
C ALA A 76 2.70 -1.99 -5.70
N THR A 77 3.13 -1.72 -4.46
CA THR A 77 3.94 -0.54 -4.13
C THR A 77 5.38 -0.66 -4.57
N MET A 78 5.98 -1.85 -4.53
CA MET A 78 7.32 -2.08 -5.09
C MET A 78 7.33 -1.86 -6.60
N PHE A 79 6.32 -2.39 -7.30
CA PHE A 79 6.17 -2.14 -8.73
C PHE A 79 5.93 -0.66 -9.03
N ALA A 80 5.00 -0.02 -8.30
CA ALA A 80 4.69 1.40 -8.49
C ALA A 80 5.90 2.30 -8.21
N ARG A 81 6.76 1.93 -7.26
CA ARG A 81 8.01 2.64 -6.95
C ARG A 81 8.97 2.66 -8.14
N GLU A 82 9.08 1.56 -8.88
CA GLU A 82 9.89 1.51 -10.10
C GLU A 82 9.18 2.20 -11.27
N ALA A 83 7.87 1.96 -11.40
CA ALA A 83 7.07 2.45 -12.52
C ALA A 83 6.85 3.98 -12.48
N GLN A 84 6.91 4.65 -11.33
CA GLN A 84 6.72 6.10 -11.21
C GLN A 84 7.70 6.92 -12.07
N GLY A 85 8.85 6.36 -12.45
CA GLY A 85 9.80 7.02 -13.37
C GLY A 85 9.36 7.00 -14.84
N VAL A 86 8.43 6.12 -15.20
CA VAL A 86 7.90 5.96 -16.57
C VAL A 86 6.44 6.44 -16.65
N TRP A 87 5.68 6.30 -15.55
CA TRP A 87 4.30 6.73 -15.38
C TRP A 87 4.20 7.75 -14.25
N PRO A 88 4.39 9.05 -14.56
CA PRO A 88 4.40 10.12 -13.56
C PRO A 88 3.12 10.22 -12.73
N GLU A 89 1.99 9.71 -13.22
CA GLU A 89 0.72 9.66 -12.50
C GLU A 89 0.75 8.77 -11.24
N LEU A 90 1.75 7.91 -11.10
CA LEU A 90 1.96 7.13 -9.88
C LEU A 90 2.75 7.91 -8.82
N ALA A 91 3.50 8.93 -9.20
CA ALA A 91 4.38 9.66 -8.29
C ALA A 91 3.58 10.56 -7.31
N PRO A 92 4.09 10.77 -6.08
CA PRO A 92 5.28 10.13 -5.50
C PRO A 92 4.96 8.77 -4.84
N VAL A 93 5.79 7.76 -5.10
CA VAL A 93 5.70 6.45 -4.42
C VAL A 93 6.94 6.21 -3.57
N PHE A 94 6.75 6.31 -2.25
CA PHE A 94 7.70 5.86 -1.23
C PHE A 94 7.02 4.83 -0.34
N ASP A 95 7.45 3.57 -0.41
CA ASP A 95 6.91 2.53 0.45
C ASP A 95 7.38 2.70 1.91
N LYS A 96 6.74 1.98 2.84
CA LYS A 96 7.07 2.04 4.27
C LYS A 96 8.55 1.79 4.57
N LYS A 97 9.22 0.97 3.76
CA LYS A 97 10.65 0.67 3.94
C LYS A 97 11.50 1.85 3.47
N ALA A 98 11.14 2.51 2.37
CA ALA A 98 11.77 3.75 1.93
C ALA A 98 11.61 4.87 2.97
N LEU A 99 10.41 5.07 3.54
CA LEU A 99 10.19 6.08 4.59
C LEU A 99 11.02 5.80 5.86
N GLN A 100 11.13 4.52 6.26
CA GLN A 100 12.05 4.13 7.34
C GLN A 100 13.52 4.45 7.01
N GLY A 101 13.90 4.34 5.74
CA GLY A 101 15.21 4.74 5.26
C GLY A 101 15.45 6.23 5.40
N ALA A 102 14.48 7.04 4.98
CA ALA A 102 14.51 8.49 5.10
C ALA A 102 14.69 8.92 6.57
N ALA A 103 13.89 8.37 7.47
CA ALA A 103 14.00 8.65 8.90
C ALA A 103 15.41 8.34 9.46
N LYS A 104 16.04 7.24 9.03
CA LYS A 104 17.40 6.88 9.48
C LYS A 104 18.48 7.88 9.06
N VAL A 105 18.30 8.57 7.94
CA VAL A 105 19.25 9.58 7.44
C VAL A 105 18.81 11.02 7.73
N GLY A 106 17.78 11.20 8.55
CA GLY A 106 17.27 12.52 8.94
C GLY A 106 16.49 13.26 7.86
N LEU A 107 15.98 12.54 6.86
CA LEU A 107 15.08 13.08 5.84
C LEU A 107 13.61 13.01 6.29
N PRO A 108 12.73 13.82 5.69
CA PRO A 108 11.29 13.78 5.97
C PRO A 108 10.66 12.41 5.73
N GLU A 109 9.63 12.08 6.52
CA GLU A 109 8.82 10.86 6.36
C GLU A 109 7.56 11.08 5.51
N ASP A 110 7.46 12.23 4.85
CA ASP A 110 6.39 12.59 3.91
C ASP A 110 6.84 12.40 2.44
N ALA A 111 5.99 11.78 1.63
CA ALA A 111 6.34 11.41 0.26
C ALA A 111 6.50 12.63 -0.68
N GLN A 112 5.73 13.69 -0.45
CA GLN A 112 5.77 14.92 -1.25
C GLN A 112 6.99 15.77 -0.89
N GLU A 113 7.35 15.80 0.39
CA GLU A 113 8.60 16.43 0.84
C GLU A 113 9.83 15.69 0.28
N LEU A 114 9.81 14.36 0.28
CA LEU A 114 10.88 13.54 -0.32
C LEU A 114 10.98 13.74 -1.84
N GLU A 115 9.85 13.86 -2.54
CA GLU A 115 9.85 14.19 -3.97
C GLU A 115 10.51 15.55 -4.22
N SER A 116 10.14 16.55 -3.41
CA SER A 116 10.70 17.90 -3.54
C SER A 116 12.21 17.90 -3.33
N HIS A 117 12.71 17.12 -2.36
CA HIS A 117 14.13 16.93 -2.11
C HIS A 117 14.86 16.20 -3.24
N ALA A 118 14.28 15.12 -3.76
CA ALA A 118 14.84 14.41 -4.91
C ALA A 118 14.96 15.32 -6.13
N ARG A 119 13.95 16.16 -6.35
CA ARG A 119 13.92 17.13 -7.45
C ARG A 119 14.99 18.22 -7.29
N SER A 120 15.22 18.73 -6.08
CA SER A 120 16.28 19.73 -5.84
C SER A 120 17.68 19.16 -6.09
N GLU A 121 17.89 17.88 -5.79
CA GLU A 121 19.16 17.17 -6.00
C GLU A 121 19.31 16.58 -7.42
N GLY A 122 18.28 16.69 -8.27
CA GLY A 122 18.28 16.13 -9.62
C GLY A 122 18.29 14.59 -9.67
N VAL A 123 17.82 13.93 -8.59
CA VAL A 123 17.79 12.47 -8.46
C VAL A 123 16.44 11.92 -8.91
N ALA A 124 16.45 10.85 -9.70
CA ALA A 124 15.22 10.19 -10.12
C ALA A 124 14.52 9.49 -8.94
N LEU A 125 13.19 9.67 -8.82
CA LEU A 125 12.40 9.12 -7.71
C LEU A 125 12.56 7.60 -7.49
N PRO A 126 12.57 6.74 -8.53
CA PRO A 126 12.78 5.31 -8.32
C PRO A 126 14.12 4.99 -7.67
N ALA A 127 15.20 5.60 -8.16
CA ALA A 127 16.55 5.39 -7.65
C ALA A 127 16.68 5.91 -6.21
N PHE A 128 16.10 7.07 -5.93
CA PHE A 128 16.08 7.64 -4.58
C PHE A 128 15.32 6.74 -3.60
N ALA A 129 14.10 6.33 -3.94
CA ALA A 129 13.30 5.44 -3.10
C ALA A 129 13.99 4.09 -2.87
N ALA A 130 14.63 3.52 -3.90
CA ALA A 130 15.41 2.28 -3.76
C ALA A 130 16.64 2.45 -2.84
N HIS A 131 17.32 3.59 -2.90
CA HIS A 131 18.43 3.89 -1.99
C HIS A 131 17.97 3.99 -0.54
N LEU A 132 16.84 4.65 -0.28
CA LEU A 132 16.26 4.71 1.07
C LEU A 132 15.89 3.30 1.59
N VAL A 133 15.37 2.43 0.74
CA VAL A 133 15.12 1.02 1.12
C VAL A 133 16.41 0.32 1.54
N LYS A 134 17.51 0.51 0.79
CA LYS A 134 18.83 -0.05 1.13
C LYS A 134 19.34 0.44 2.49
N VAL A 135 19.25 1.75 2.75
CA VAL A 135 19.55 2.39 4.05
C VAL A 135 18.72 1.77 5.18
N ALA A 136 17.42 1.54 4.94
CA ALA A 136 16.55 0.91 5.92
C ALA A 136 16.97 -0.54 6.24
N LEU A 137 17.50 -1.25 5.25
CA LEU A 137 18.00 -2.63 5.38
C LEU A 137 19.44 -2.73 5.87
N GLY A 138 20.21 -1.64 5.89
CA GLY A 138 21.61 -1.64 6.31
C GLY A 138 22.56 -2.33 5.33
N VAL A 139 22.18 -2.37 4.04
CA VAL A 139 22.99 -2.89 2.95
C VAL A 139 23.39 -1.72 2.06
N GLU A 140 24.66 -1.31 2.11
CA GLU A 140 25.25 -0.29 1.22
C GLU A 140 25.55 -0.88 -0.16
#